data_AF-A0A1S7TY80-F1
#
_entry.id   AF-A0A1S7TY80-F1
#
_cell.length_a   1.000
_cell.length_b   1.000
_cell.length_c   1.000
_cell.angle_alpha   90.00
_cell.angle_beta   90.00
_cell.angle_gamma   90.00
#
_symmetry.space_group_name_H-M   'P 1'
#
loop_
_entity.id
_entity.type
_entity.pdbx_description
1 polymer ?
#
loop_
_entity_poly.entity_id
_entity_poly.type
_entity_poly.pdbx_seq_one_letter_code
_entity_poly.pdbx_strand_id
1 'polypeptide(L)'
;MIFYRLDLNGAVSYGEGYLLPDGAEELSEQDYTNALEVAKSIPFELPSVTVLYPVDLWSRLTDEEADEVEMAMSRQSARVQNIFRSASSYRSDHSLWELLETTATTLFGEERAAEILAPSNR
;
A
#
# COMPACT_ATOMS: atom_id res chain seq x y z
N MET A 1 -13.00 17.50 35.23
CA MET A 1 -12.92 16.63 34.05
C MET A 1 -11.56 16.89 33.44
N ILE A 2 -10.80 15.83 33.20
CA ILE A 2 -9.46 15.90 32.63
C ILE A 2 -9.59 15.47 31.17
N PHE A 3 -8.97 16.23 30.28
CA PHE A 3 -8.80 15.87 28.88
C PHE A 3 -7.40 15.35 28.72
N TYR A 4 -7.22 14.26 27.97
CA TYR A 4 -5.89 13.67 27.84
C TYR A 4 -5.65 13.13 26.44
N ARG A 5 -4.36 13.05 26.10
CA ARG A 5 -3.82 12.37 24.94
C ARG A 5 -3.03 11.16 25.41
N LEU A 6 -3.19 10.03 24.72
CA LEU A 6 -2.46 8.79 24.99
C LEU A 6 -1.94 8.20 23.69
N ASP A 7 -0.62 8.00 23.60
CA ASP A 7 0.01 7.32 22.47
C ASP A 7 -0.03 5.79 22.67
N LEU A 8 -0.68 5.08 21.75
CA LEU A 8 -0.93 3.64 21.77
C LEU A 8 -0.34 2.99 20.51
N ASN A 9 0.86 2.42 20.58
CA ASN A 9 1.47 1.59 19.52
C ASN A 9 1.27 2.14 18.09
N GLY A 10 1.60 3.41 17.87
CA GLY A 10 1.47 4.08 16.57
C GLY A 10 0.13 4.76 16.31
N ALA A 11 -0.81 4.72 17.25
CA ALA A 11 -2.06 5.47 17.21
C ALA A 11 -2.13 6.49 18.37
N VAL A 12 -2.78 7.63 18.16
CA VAL A 12 -3.03 8.63 19.21
C VAL A 12 -4.50 8.55 19.60
N SER A 13 -4.76 8.39 20.90
CA SER A 13 -6.10 8.40 21.48
C SER A 13 -6.33 9.67 22.29
N TYR A 14 -7.50 10.29 22.11
CA TYR A 14 -7.95 11.45 22.88
C TYR A 14 -9.14 11.03 23.76
N GLY A 15 -9.08 11.33 25.05
CA GLY A 15 -10.12 10.91 26.01
C GLY A 15 -10.48 11.98 27.03
N GLU A 16 -11.64 11.78 27.66
CA GLU A 16 -12.17 12.58 28.76
C GLU A 16 -12.36 11.67 29.99
N GLY A 17 -11.92 12.12 31.16
CA GLY A 17 -12.00 11.31 32.37
C GLY A 17 -11.89 12.09 33.67
N TYR A 18 -11.88 11.34 34.78
CA TYR A 18 -11.65 11.90 36.12
C TYR A 18 -10.26 11.57 36.67
N LEU A 19 -9.52 10.69 35.99
CA LEU A 19 -8.17 10.27 36.33
C LEU A 19 -7.33 10.27 35.05
N LEU A 20 -6.08 10.68 35.15
CA LEU A 20 -5.12 10.64 34.05
C LEU A 20 -4.57 9.20 33.93
N PRO A 21 -4.74 8.52 32.78
CA PRO A 21 -4.14 7.21 32.55
C PRO A 21 -2.61 7.26 32.60
N ASP A 22 -1.97 6.14 32.95
CA ASP A 22 -0.51 6.05 32.96
C ASP A 22 0.05 6.23 31.53
N GLY A 23 1.08 7.08 31.40
CA GLY A 23 1.64 7.49 30.11
C GLY A 23 0.78 8.45 29.28
N ALA A 24 -0.34 8.95 29.82
CA ALA A 24 -1.14 9.99 29.16
C ALA A 24 -0.64 11.40 29.50
N GLU A 25 -0.74 12.30 28.52
CA GLU A 25 -0.49 13.73 28.68
C GLU A 25 -1.83 14.45 28.92
N GLU A 26 -1.90 15.25 29.98
CA GLU A 26 -3.05 16.11 30.23
C GLU A 26 -3.09 17.27 29.23
N LEU A 27 -4.26 17.54 28.69
CA LEU A 27 -4.54 18.61 27.74
C LEU A 27 -5.50 19.63 28.36
N SER A 28 -5.41 20.87 27.90
CA SER A 28 -6.51 21.81 28.11
C SER A 28 -7.73 21.40 27.27
N GLU A 29 -8.93 21.81 27.69
CA GLU A 29 -10.17 21.59 26.93
C GLU A 29 -10.08 22.16 25.51
N GLN A 30 -9.40 23.30 25.35
CA GLN A 30 -9.19 23.94 24.06
C GLN A 30 -8.25 23.10 23.18
N ASP A 31 -7.15 22.60 23.72
CA ASP A 31 -6.21 21.75 22.99
C ASP A 31 -6.84 20.42 22.60
N TYR A 32 -7.65 19.84 23.49
CA TYR A 32 -8.44 18.64 23.21
C TYR A 32 -9.42 18.86 22.06
N THR A 33 -10.17 19.97 22.09
CA THR A 33 -11.15 20.30 21.05
C THR A 33 -10.47 20.53 19.70
N ASN A 34 -9.37 21.29 19.68
CA ASN A 34 -8.57 21.51 18.48
C ASN A 34 -8.02 20.19 17.93
N ALA A 35 -7.51 19.31 18.79
CA ALA A 35 -6.98 18.02 18.39
C ALA A 35 -8.06 17.09 17.81
N LEU A 36 -9.27 17.10 18.38
CA LEU A 36 -10.41 16.38 17.82
C LEU A 36 -10.83 16.92 16.45
N GLU A 37 -10.82 18.24 16.27
CA GLU A 37 -11.14 18.87 14.99
C GLU A 37 -10.12 18.51 13.92
N VAL A 38 -8.82 18.59 14.26
CA VAL A 38 -7.73 18.13 13.39
C VAL A 38 -7.92 16.65 13.06
N ALA A 39 -8.12 15.78 14.06
CA ALA A 39 -8.29 14.34 13.84
C ALA A 39 -9.48 14.01 12.93
N LYS A 40 -10.60 14.74 13.05
CA LYS A 40 -11.77 14.60 12.17
C LYS A 40 -11.51 15.09 10.74
N SER A 41 -10.57 16.02 10.56
CA SER A 41 -10.20 16.60 9.27
C SER A 41 -9.15 15.79 8.51
N ILE A 42 -8.42 14.89 9.18
CA ILE A 42 -7.45 14.01 8.52
C ILE A 42 -8.22 13.08 7.58
N PRO A 43 -7.99 13.16 6.25
CA PRO A 43 -8.60 12.23 5.31
C PRO A 43 -8.14 10.81 5.66
N PHE A 44 -9.09 9.89 5.81
CA PHE A 44 -8.77 8.47 5.91
C PHE A 44 -8.39 7.96 4.51
N GLU A 45 -7.09 7.89 4.23
CA GLU A 45 -6.57 7.19 3.06
C GLU A 45 -6.70 5.69 3.29
N LEU A 46 -7.76 5.10 2.74
CA LEU A 46 -7.80 3.65 2.56
C LEU A 46 -6.57 3.26 1.72
N PRO A 47 -5.83 2.20 2.09
CA PRO A 47 -4.78 1.69 1.21
C PRO A 47 -5.43 1.35 -0.13
N SER A 48 -5.08 2.10 -1.16
CA SER A 48 -5.57 1.86 -2.50
C SER A 48 -4.92 0.57 -3.00
N VAL A 49 -5.73 -0.49 -3.13
CA VAL A 49 -5.26 -1.72 -3.74
C VAL A 49 -5.11 -1.45 -5.24
N THR A 50 -3.86 -1.39 -5.72
CA THR A 50 -3.56 -1.31 -7.14
C THR A 50 -4.01 -2.62 -7.77
N VAL A 51 -4.88 -2.52 -8.77
CA VAL A 51 -5.30 -3.67 -9.58
C VAL A 51 -4.74 -3.45 -10.98
N LEU A 52 -3.97 -4.44 -11.46
CA LEU A 52 -3.38 -4.46 -12.78
C LEU A 52 -3.87 -5.70 -13.53
N TYR A 53 -4.51 -5.51 -14.67
CA TYR A 53 -4.90 -6.63 -15.53
C TYR A 53 -3.73 -7.05 -16.42
N PRO A 54 -3.57 -8.36 -16.69
CA PRO A 54 -2.51 -8.85 -17.57
C PRO A 54 -2.50 -8.17 -18.94
N VAL A 55 -3.68 -7.88 -19.51
CA VAL A 55 -3.78 -7.18 -20.80
C VAL A 55 -3.09 -5.81 -20.76
N ASP A 56 -3.29 -5.04 -19.69
CA ASP A 56 -2.69 -3.71 -19.57
C ASP A 56 -1.18 -3.84 -19.31
N LEU A 57 -0.77 -4.78 -18.45
CA LEU A 57 0.64 -5.10 -18.21
C LEU A 57 1.37 -5.38 -19.53
N TRP A 58 0.90 -6.36 -20.30
CA TRP A 58 1.56 -6.78 -21.54
C TRP A 58 1.46 -5.72 -22.64
N SER A 59 0.39 -4.92 -22.69
CA SER A 59 0.26 -3.85 -23.68
C SER A 59 1.22 -2.68 -23.48
N ARG A 60 1.75 -2.50 -22.27
CA ARG A 60 2.68 -1.42 -21.93
C ARG A 60 4.14 -1.78 -22.18
N LEU A 61 4.43 -3.08 -22.23
CA LEU A 61 5.74 -3.61 -22.54
C LEU A 61 5.99 -3.52 -24.05
N THR A 62 7.23 -3.23 -24.44
CA THR A 62 7.70 -3.51 -25.80
C THR A 62 7.89 -5.02 -25.98
N ASP A 63 8.01 -5.50 -27.22
CA ASP A 63 8.28 -6.92 -27.49
C ASP A 63 9.58 -7.39 -26.79
N GLU A 64 10.62 -6.55 -26.80
CA GLU A 64 11.89 -6.83 -26.11
C GLU A 64 11.72 -6.91 -24.59
N GLU A 65 10.99 -5.97 -23.99
CA GLU A 65 10.68 -5.97 -22.55
C GLU A 65 9.84 -7.20 -22.17
N ALA A 66 8.88 -7.60 -23.02
CA ALA A 66 8.05 -8.78 -22.80
C ALA A 66 8.89 -10.07 -22.79
N ASP A 67 9.84 -10.21 -23.71
CA ASP A 67 10.77 -11.34 -23.77
C ASP A 67 11.64 -11.42 -22.50
N GLU A 68 12.13 -10.28 -22.00
CA GLU A 68 12.92 -10.22 -20.75
C GLU A 68 12.09 -10.64 -19.53
N VAL A 69 10.83 -10.20 -19.44
CA VAL A 69 9.91 -10.62 -18.38
C VAL A 69 9.63 -12.11 -18.46
N GLU A 70 9.39 -12.65 -19.65
CA GLU A 70 9.16 -14.10 -19.82
C GLU A 70 10.41 -14.91 -19.42
N MET A 71 11.60 -14.45 -19.81
CA MET A 71 12.86 -15.04 -19.36
C MET A 71 13.02 -15.00 -17.83
N ALA A 72 12.72 -13.88 -17.19
CA ALA A 72 12.79 -13.76 -15.73
C ALA A 72 11.78 -14.68 -15.03
N MET A 73 10.56 -14.78 -15.56
CA MET A 73 9.51 -15.66 -15.04
C MET A 73 9.84 -17.14 -15.24
N SER A 74 10.55 -17.51 -16.31
CA SER A 74 10.98 -18.90 -16.56
C SER A 74 11.90 -19.46 -15.46
N ARG A 75 12.58 -18.59 -14.72
CA ARG A 75 13.45 -18.95 -13.59
C ARG A 75 12.69 -19.23 -12.29
N GLN A 76 11.42 -18.82 -12.23
CA GLN A 76 10.58 -19.03 -11.05
C GLN A 76 10.12 -20.49 -10.95
N SER A 77 9.64 -20.91 -9.78
CA SER A 77 9.07 -22.25 -9.62
C SER A 77 7.85 -22.46 -10.54
N ALA A 78 7.61 -23.71 -10.96
CA ALA A 78 6.45 -24.05 -11.80
C ALA A 78 5.12 -23.60 -11.19
N ARG A 79 5.01 -23.58 -9.85
CA ARG A 79 3.83 -23.06 -9.15
C ARG A 79 3.62 -21.57 -9.44
N VAL A 80 4.67 -20.75 -9.31
CA VAL A 80 4.61 -19.31 -9.54
C VAL A 80 4.29 -19.01 -11.00
N GLN A 81 4.96 -19.71 -11.93
CA GLN A 81 4.70 -19.56 -13.37
C GLN A 81 3.23 -19.85 -13.73
N ASN A 82 2.66 -20.94 -13.20
CA ASN A 82 1.27 -21.28 -13.47
C ASN A 82 0.28 -20.27 -12.86
N ILE A 83 0.54 -19.79 -11.63
CA ILE A 83 -0.33 -18.79 -11.02
C ILE A 83 -0.25 -17.48 -11.81
N PHE A 84 0.94 -17.03 -12.18
CA PHE A 84 1.14 -15.82 -12.98
C PHE A 84 0.42 -15.91 -14.32
N ARG A 85 0.62 -17.00 -15.09
CA ARG A 85 0.00 -17.20 -16.40
C ARG A 85 -1.54 -17.33 -16.34
N SER A 86 -2.08 -17.86 -15.24
CA SER A 86 -3.53 -18.03 -15.06
C SER A 86 -4.22 -16.88 -14.34
N ALA A 87 -3.46 -15.91 -13.81
CA ALA A 87 -4.00 -14.79 -13.05
C ALA A 87 -4.91 -13.93 -13.93
N SER A 88 -6.11 -13.65 -13.45
CA SER A 88 -7.02 -12.71 -14.12
C SER A 88 -6.68 -11.25 -13.80
N SER A 89 -6.04 -11.00 -12.66
CA SER A 89 -5.53 -9.69 -12.23
C SER A 89 -4.39 -9.86 -11.23
N TYR A 90 -3.51 -8.86 -11.19
CA TYR A 90 -2.45 -8.69 -10.19
C TYR A 90 -2.87 -7.58 -9.24
N ARG A 91 -2.80 -7.83 -7.93
CA ARG A 91 -3.26 -6.90 -6.91
C ARG A 91 -2.15 -6.59 -5.92
N SER A 92 -1.98 -5.32 -5.53
CA SER A 92 -0.91 -4.91 -4.61
C SER A 92 -1.03 -5.50 -3.20
N ASP A 93 -2.22 -6.00 -2.82
CA ASP A 93 -2.45 -6.70 -1.56
C ASP A 93 -2.13 -8.21 -1.62
N HIS A 94 -1.65 -8.70 -2.77
CA HIS A 94 -1.33 -10.12 -2.98
C HIS A 94 0.18 -10.36 -3.04
N SER A 95 0.64 -11.50 -2.51
CA SER A 95 2.08 -11.88 -2.46
C SER A 95 2.77 -12.04 -3.81
N LEU A 96 2.03 -11.99 -4.92
CA LEU A 96 2.61 -12.03 -6.27
C LEU A 96 3.04 -10.65 -6.75
N TRP A 97 2.46 -9.60 -6.19
CA TRP A 97 2.78 -8.23 -6.54
C TRP A 97 4.24 -7.91 -6.25
N GLU A 98 4.72 -8.27 -5.07
CA GLU A 98 6.12 -8.06 -4.66
C GLU A 98 7.11 -8.70 -5.63
N LEU A 99 6.82 -9.91 -6.12
CA LEU A 99 7.65 -10.57 -7.12
C LEU A 99 7.64 -9.81 -8.45
N LEU A 100 6.47 -9.33 -8.86
CA LEU A 100 6.26 -8.62 -10.12
C LEU A 100 6.97 -7.25 -10.10
N GLU A 101 6.80 -6.50 -9.01
CA GLU A 101 7.48 -5.24 -8.72
C GLU A 101 9.00 -5.43 -8.66
N THR A 102 9.49 -6.42 -7.90
CA THR A 102 10.93 -6.71 -7.83
C THR A 102 11.49 -7.06 -9.21
N THR A 103 10.78 -7.87 -9.99
CA THR A 103 11.22 -8.28 -11.33
C THR A 103 11.24 -7.08 -12.27
N ALA A 104 10.17 -6.28 -12.33
CA ALA A 104 10.08 -5.10 -13.18
C ALA A 104 11.14 -4.06 -12.82
N THR A 105 11.32 -3.77 -11.53
CA THR A 105 12.35 -2.82 -11.05
C THR A 105 13.76 -3.32 -11.35
N THR A 106 14.01 -4.62 -11.23
CA THR A 106 15.33 -5.21 -11.55
C THR A 106 15.64 -5.15 -13.04
N LEU A 107 14.65 -5.38 -13.90
CA LEU A 107 14.83 -5.39 -15.36
C LEU A 107 14.89 -3.97 -15.94
N PHE A 108 13.98 -3.10 -15.52
CA PHE A 108 13.72 -1.81 -16.19
C PHE A 108 14.03 -0.58 -15.35
N GLY A 109 14.34 -0.75 -14.07
CA GLY A 109 14.50 0.35 -13.11
C GLY A 109 13.16 0.84 -12.53
N GLU A 110 13.24 1.65 -11.47
CA GLU A 110 12.06 2.07 -10.68
C GLU A 110 11.05 2.89 -11.51
N GLU A 111 11.52 3.83 -12.34
CA GLU A 111 10.66 4.72 -13.12
C GLU A 111 9.83 3.94 -14.14
N ARG A 112 10.50 3.10 -14.95
CA ARG A 112 9.83 2.29 -15.98
C ARG A 112 8.94 1.21 -15.37
N ALA A 113 9.36 0.59 -14.26
CA ALA A 113 8.52 -0.35 -13.52
C ALA A 113 7.23 0.31 -13.03
N ALA A 114 7.29 1.54 -12.50
CA ALA A 114 6.10 2.25 -12.04
C ALA A 114 5.10 2.54 -13.18
N GLU A 115 5.59 2.85 -14.39
CA GLU A 115 4.73 3.02 -15.57
C GLU A 115 4.04 1.71 -15.99
N ILE A 116 4.82 0.62 -16.06
CA ILE A 116 4.34 -0.71 -16.44
C ILE A 116 3.30 -1.21 -15.42
N LEU A 117 3.56 -0.98 -14.13
CA LEU A 117 2.74 -1.45 -13.00
C LEU A 117 1.65 -0.48 -12.55
N ALA A 118 1.45 0.62 -13.29
CA ALA A 118 0.39 1.56 -13.00
C ALA A 118 -0.99 0.87 -12.92
N PRO A 119 -1.92 1.33 -12.07
CA PRO A 119 -3.24 0.75 -11.98
C PRO A 119 -3.94 0.68 -13.35
N SER A 120 -4.67 -0.41 -13.58
CA SER A 120 -5.57 -0.55 -14.71
C SER A 120 -6.80 0.33 -14.52
N ASN A 121 -7.26 0.97 -15.60
CA ASN A 121 -8.29 2.02 -15.52
C ASN A 121 -9.72 1.48 -15.80
N ARG A 122 -10.04 0.26 -15.34
CA ARG A 122 -11.26 -0.46 -15.74
C ARG A 122 -12.10 -0.97 -14.58
#